data_AF-A0A2W3ZCR3-F1
#
_entry.id   AF-A0A2W3ZCR3-F1
#
_cell.length_a   1.000
_cell.length_b   1.000
_cell.length_c   1.000
_cell.angle_alpha   90.00
_cell.angle_beta   90.00
_cell.angle_gamma   90.00
#
_symmetry.space_group_name_H-M   'P 1'
#
loop_
_entity.id
_entity.type
_entity.pdbx_description
1 polymer ?
#
loop_
_entity_poly.entity_id
_entity_poly.type
_entity_poly.pdbx_seq_one_letter_code
_entity_poly.pdbx_strand_id
1 'polypeptide(L)' 'MKNALNLPYSNGPLECLNYHIKVLKRNAYGFRNSYNFKLRITLCFGTVLFQPNRKT' A
#
# COMPACT_ATOMS: atom_id res chain seq x y z
N MET A 1 25.00 -4.37 -1.56
CA MET A 1 24.84 -3.33 -2.61
C MET A 1 24.75 -3.88 -4.03
N LYS A 2 25.13 -5.15 -4.31
CA LYS A 2 25.09 -5.72 -5.67
C LYS A 2 23.69 -5.72 -6.32
N ASN A 3 22.64 -6.00 -5.56
CA ASN A 3 21.28 -6.11 -6.10
C ASN A 3 20.58 -4.76 -6.32
N ALA A 4 20.96 -3.71 -5.58
CA ALA A 4 20.33 -2.40 -5.71
C ALA A 4 20.81 -1.63 -6.96
N LEU A 5 22.00 -1.97 -7.46
CA LEU A 5 22.60 -1.36 -8.65
C LEU A 5 22.34 -2.16 -9.94
N ASN A 6 22.10 -3.47 -9.82
CA ASN A 6 21.87 -4.35 -10.98
C ASN A 6 20.41 -4.41 -11.45
N LEU A 7 19.49 -3.89 -10.64
CA LEU A 7 18.08 -4.21 -10.77
C LEU A 7 17.30 -2.93 -11.07
N PRO A 8 16.47 -2.91 -12.13
CA PRO A 8 15.77 -1.70 -12.54
C PRO A 8 14.61 -1.33 -11.59
N TYR A 9 14.33 -2.18 -10.59
CA TYR A 9 13.28 -1.93 -9.60
C TYR A 9 13.88 -1.61 -8.23
N SER A 10 13.32 -0.58 -7.60
CA SER A 10 13.63 -0.21 -6.21
C SER A 10 12.52 -0.70 -5.29
N ASN A 11 12.91 -1.26 -4.13
CA ASN A 11 11.96 -1.60 -3.05
C ASN A 11 11.44 -0.36 -2.31
N GLY A 12 12.00 0.83 -2.55
CA GLY A 12 11.63 2.07 -1.84
C GLY A 12 10.14 2.39 -1.86
N PRO A 13 9.46 2.38 -3.03
CA PRO A 13 8.02 2.63 -3.11
C PRO A 13 7.19 1.61 -2.33
N LEU A 14 7.58 0.32 -2.34
CA LEU A 14 6.90 -0.74 -1.62
C LEU A 14 7.01 -0.54 -0.09
N GLU A 15 8.22 -0.23 0.39
CA GLU A 15 8.48 0.01 1.80
C GLU A 15 7.75 1.28 2.30
N CYS A 16 7.71 2.32 1.48
CA CYS A 16 6.94 3.54 1.76
C CYS A 16 5.43 3.25 1.91
N LEU A 17 4.86 2.43 1.02
CA LEU A 17 3.45 2.01 1.10
C LEU A 17 3.20 1.14 2.35
N ASN A 18 4.07 0.17 2.63
CA ASN A 18 3.97 -0.70 3.79
C ASN A 18 3.97 0.09 5.11
N TYR A 19 4.83 1.09 5.23
CA TYR A 19 4.87 1.98 6.39
C TYR A 19 3.55 2.75 6.55
N HIS A 20 3.06 3.39 5.49
CA HIS A 20 1.81 4.15 5.58
C HIS A 20 0.61 3.26 5.91
N ILE A 21 0.52 2.03 5.38
CA ILE A 21 -0.53 1.07 5.74
C ILE A 21 -0.42 0.66 7.22
N LYS A 22 0.79 0.41 7.72
CA LYS A 22 1.03 0.10 9.15
C LYS A 22 0.61 1.28 10.05
N VAL A 23 0.93 2.50 9.65
CA VAL A 23 0.52 3.74 10.34
C VAL A 23 -1.01 3.88 10.32
N LEU A 24 -1.66 3.61 9.18
CA LEU A 24 -3.11 3.64 9.04
C LEU A 24 -3.79 2.61 9.96
N LYS A 25 -3.24 1.39 10.05
CA LYS A 25 -3.71 0.35 10.98
C LYS A 25 -3.57 0.78 12.43
N ARG A 26 -2.45 1.42 12.80
CA ARG A 26 -2.20 1.86 14.18
C ARG A 26 -3.11 3.02 14.59
N ASN A 27 -3.32 3.99 13.71
CA ASN A 27 -4.23 5.12 13.97
C ASN A 27 -5.70 4.69 13.98
N ALA A 28 -6.02 3.59 13.33
CA ALA A 28 -7.34 3.01 13.33
C ALA A 28 -7.59 2.08 14.52
N TYR A 29 -7.60 2.64 15.72
CA TYR A 29 -8.06 1.91 16.91
C TYR A 29 -9.54 1.47 16.83
N GLY A 30 -10.28 1.86 15.77
CA GLY A 30 -11.73 1.71 15.67
C GLY A 30 -12.28 1.04 14.40
N PHE A 31 -11.47 0.49 13.48
CA PHE A 31 -12.05 -0.30 12.38
C PHE A 31 -12.46 -1.69 12.86
N ARG A 32 -13.68 -1.76 13.42
CA ARG A 32 -14.35 -3.03 13.74
C ARG A 32 -14.62 -3.88 12.49
N ASN A 33 -14.60 -3.27 11.30
CA ASN A 33 -14.87 -3.91 10.01
C ASN A 33 -13.66 -3.76 9.06
N SER A 34 -13.18 -4.88 8.52
CA SER A 34 -12.10 -4.93 7.51
C SER A 34 -12.47 -4.22 6.20
N TYR A 35 -13.76 -4.14 5.87
CA TYR A 35 -14.26 -3.37 4.73
C TYR A 35 -13.95 -1.87 4.87
N ASN A 36 -14.21 -1.29 6.05
CA ASN A 36 -13.94 0.12 6.32
C ASN A 36 -12.45 0.43 6.30
N PHE A 37 -11.61 -0.52 6.74
CA PHE A 37 -10.16 -0.39 6.63
C PHE A 37 -9.70 -0.39 5.17
N LYS A 38 -10.20 -1.32 4.35
CA LYS A 38 -9.90 -1.35 2.90
C LYS A 38 -10.38 -0.08 2.20
N LEU A 39 -11.58 0.41 2.52
CA LEU A 39 -12.13 1.64 1.94
C LEU A 39 -11.22 2.84 2.25
N ARG A 40 -10.72 2.97 3.48
CA ARG A 40 -9.81 4.06 3.85
C ARG A 40 -8.44 3.95 3.19
N ILE A 41 -7.92 2.74 2.99
CA ILE A 41 -6.71 2.53 2.15
C ILE A 41 -6.99 3.04 0.74
N THR A 42 -8.10 2.64 0.12
CA THR A 42 -8.47 3.08 -1.24
C THR A 42 -8.65 4.59 -1.33
N LEU A 43 -9.18 5.25 -0.31
CA LEU A 43 -9.30 6.71 -0.26
C LEU A 43 -7.92 7.40 -0.09
N CYS A 44 -7.04 6.86 0.74
CA CYS A 44 -5.74 7.47 1.06
C CYS A 44 -4.71 7.31 -0.06
N PHE A 45 -4.71 6.17 -0.76
CA PHE A 45 -3.74 5.85 -1.82
C PHE A 45 -4.36 5.85 -3.22
N GLY A 46 -5.65 6.15 -3.33
CA GLY A 46 -6.40 6.12 -4.58
C GLY A 46 -6.58 4.73 -5.17
N THR A 47 -7.11 4.68 -6.40
CA THR A 47 -7.24 3.43 -7.17
C THR A 47 -5.90 2.79 -7.50
N VAL A 48 -4.75 3.46 -7.26
CA VAL A 48 -3.41 2.99 -7.62
C VAL A 48 -3.13 1.57 -7.07
N LEU A 49 -3.59 1.28 -5.85
CA LEU A 49 -3.45 -0.03 -5.19
C LEU A 49 -4.55 -1.05 -5.56
N PHE A 50 -5.73 -0.55 -5.93
CA PHE A 50 -6.92 -1.35 -6.26
C PHE A 50 -7.34 -1.11 -7.71
N GLN A 51 -6.37 -1.01 -8.62
CA GLN A 51 -6.68 -1.08 -10.04
C GLN A 51 -7.30 -2.46 -10.25
N PRO A 52 -8.59 -2.57 -10.65
CA PRO A 52 -9.09 -3.84 -11.12
C PRO A 52 -8.13 -4.22 -12.23
N ASN A 53 -7.43 -5.35 -12.06
CA ASN A 53 -6.45 -5.87 -12.98
C ASN A 53 -6.93 -5.57 -14.41
N ARG A 54 -6.29 -4.61 -15.08
CA ARG A 54 -6.58 -4.38 -16.50
C ARG A 54 -5.98 -5.59 -17.19
N LYS A 55 -6.80 -6.64 -17.30
CA LYS A 55 -6.59 -7.75 -18.21
C LYS A 55 -6.61 -7.15 -19.62
N THR A 56 -5.45 -6.75 -20.11
CA THR A 56 -5.10 -6.94 -21.51
C THR A 56 -4.59 -8.36 -21.67
#